data_AF-G9L4I3-F1
#
_entry.id   AF-G9L4I3-F1
#
_cell.length_a   1.000
_cell.length_b   1.000
_cell.length_c   1.000
_cell.angle_alpha   90.00
_cell.angle_beta   90.00
_cell.angle_gamma   90.00
#
_symmetry.space_group_name_H-M   'P 1'
#
loop_
_entity.id
_entity.type
_entity.pdbx_description
1 polymer ?
#
loop_
_entity_poly.entity_id
_entity_poly.type
_entity_poly.pdbx_seq_one_letter_code
_entity_poly.pdbx_strand_id
1 'polypeptide(L)'
;PGIGGTIPESKPFFYVNVADIESLEVEVSYVACTTEKIFEEKRELYDVYVDNQNVKTHHDHLQPLLKINSADREKYRRLNEQRQMLLYSQEVEEDYNPCEEDLFVLFFLEQNNRIFQTLLEVSASQDKTLTAEHARGMGLDPQGDRSFLMDLLEAYGIDVMLVIDNPCC
;
A
#
# COMPACT_ATOMS: atom_id res chain seq x y z
N PRO A 1 7.13 4.67 18.90
CA PRO A 1 7.85 5.94 19.18
C PRO A 1 8.95 6.14 18.12
N GLY A 2 8.64 6.72 16.97
CA GLY A 2 8.31 8.14 16.80
C GLY A 2 9.46 8.76 16.03
N ILE A 3 9.47 8.61 14.71
CA ILE A 3 10.35 9.35 13.79
C ILE A 3 9.44 10.33 13.04
N GLY A 4 9.94 11.54 12.84
CA GLY A 4 9.21 12.80 12.63
C GLY A 4 8.20 12.81 11.49
N GLY A 5 7.10 13.53 11.75
CA GLY A 5 5.94 13.67 10.87
C GLY A 5 4.83 12.70 11.26
N THR A 6 3.80 13.17 11.97
CA THR A 6 2.55 12.39 12.07
C THR A 6 1.96 12.36 10.67
N ILE A 7 2.08 11.23 9.98
CA ILE A 7 1.40 11.04 8.70
C ILE A 7 -0.08 11.31 8.93
N PRO A 8 -0.72 12.15 8.09
CA PRO A 8 -2.11 12.48 8.25
C PRO A 8 -2.94 11.19 8.27
N GLU A 9 -3.71 11.00 9.33
CA GLU A 9 -4.67 9.91 9.40
C GLU A 9 -5.70 10.11 8.28
N SER A 10 -5.83 9.13 7.39
CA SER A 10 -6.77 9.22 6.27
C SER A 10 -8.19 9.15 6.80
N LYS A 11 -8.98 10.20 6.58
CA LYS A 11 -10.40 10.20 6.96
C LYS A 11 -11.25 9.50 5.88
N PRO A 12 -12.07 8.50 6.24
CA PRO A 12 -12.98 7.88 5.29
C PRO A 12 -14.27 8.71 5.12
N PHE A 13 -14.66 8.99 3.88
CA PHE A 13 -15.88 9.67 3.49
C PHE A 13 -16.72 8.77 2.56
N PHE A 14 -17.73 8.08 3.08
CA PHE A 14 -18.44 7.04 2.32
C PHE A 14 -19.55 7.55 1.38
N TYR A 15 -20.02 8.78 1.54
CA TYR A 15 -21.20 9.32 0.83
C TYR A 15 -20.94 10.72 0.26
N VAL A 16 -19.84 10.87 -0.46
CA VAL A 16 -19.44 12.14 -1.08
C VAL A 16 -20.30 12.44 -2.31
N ASN A 17 -20.73 13.68 -2.44
CA ASN A 17 -21.41 14.22 -3.63
C ASN A 17 -20.78 15.56 -4.08
N VAL A 18 -21.27 16.13 -5.19
CA VAL A 18 -20.75 17.38 -5.78
C VAL A 18 -20.66 18.53 -4.78
N ALA A 19 -21.57 18.63 -3.81
CA ALA A 19 -21.56 19.71 -2.82
C ALA A 19 -20.36 19.63 -1.86
N ASP A 20 -19.73 18.46 -1.73
CA ASP A 20 -18.60 18.23 -0.83
C ASP A 20 -17.24 18.55 -1.47
N ILE A 21 -17.21 18.89 -2.77
CA ILE A 21 -15.96 19.13 -3.52
C ILE A 21 -15.06 20.15 -2.83
N GLU A 22 -15.61 21.31 -2.45
CA GLU A 22 -14.84 22.38 -1.80
C GLU A 22 -14.26 21.93 -0.45
N SER A 23 -14.94 20.99 0.23
CA SER A 23 -14.45 20.43 1.49
C SER A 23 -13.33 19.41 1.25
N LEU A 24 -13.41 18.63 0.16
CA LEU A 24 -12.36 17.68 -0.20
C LEU A 24 -11.07 18.36 -0.68
N GLU A 25 -11.18 19.48 -1.40
CA GLU A 25 -10.02 20.25 -1.89
C GLU A 25 -9.07 20.72 -0.78
N VAL A 26 -9.57 20.88 0.44
CA VAL A 26 -8.79 21.35 1.59
C VAL A 26 -8.31 20.23 2.51
N GLU A 27 -8.71 18.98 2.26
CA GLU A 27 -8.27 17.83 3.04
C GLU A 27 -6.86 17.40 2.64
N VAL A 28 -6.02 17.13 3.63
CA VAL A 28 -4.62 16.73 3.40
C VAL A 28 -4.51 15.26 2.97
N SER A 29 -5.40 14.41 3.46
CA SER A 29 -5.44 12.97 3.16
C SER A 29 -6.85 12.43 3.43
N TYR A 30 -7.40 11.70 2.46
CA TYR A 30 -8.74 11.14 2.58
C TYR A 30 -8.93 9.90 1.70
N VAL A 31 -9.97 9.12 2.05
CA VAL A 31 -10.53 8.09 1.16
C VAL A 31 -12.00 8.41 0.97
N ALA A 32 -12.42 8.67 -0.26
CA ALA A 32 -13.80 9.04 -0.57
C ALA A 32 -14.48 7.97 -1.43
N CYS A 33 -15.74 7.68 -1.13
CA CYS A 33 -16.63 6.88 -1.96
C CYS A 33 -17.77 7.77 -2.47
N THR A 34 -18.06 7.66 -3.75
CA THR A 34 -19.15 8.37 -4.41
C THR A 34 -19.79 7.50 -5.49
N THR A 35 -21.07 7.73 -5.75
CA THR A 35 -21.78 7.13 -6.89
C THR A 35 -21.78 8.07 -8.11
N GLU A 36 -21.27 9.30 -7.96
CA GLU A 36 -21.33 10.32 -8.99
C GLU A 36 -20.11 10.25 -9.92
N LYS A 37 -20.36 9.97 -11.20
CA LYS A 37 -19.29 9.84 -12.21
C LYS A 37 -18.54 11.14 -12.51
N ILE A 38 -19.10 12.30 -12.14
CA ILE A 38 -18.45 13.60 -12.37
C ILE A 38 -17.08 13.69 -11.68
N PHE A 39 -16.86 12.97 -10.59
CA PHE A 39 -15.58 12.94 -9.90
C PHE A 39 -14.45 12.40 -10.79
N GLU A 40 -14.71 11.50 -11.76
CA GLU A 40 -13.67 11.00 -12.69
C GLU A 40 -13.04 12.14 -13.54
N GLU A 41 -13.76 13.25 -13.73
CA GLU A 41 -13.25 14.42 -14.47
C GLU A 41 -12.53 15.43 -13.57
N LYS A 42 -12.66 15.31 -12.25
CA LYS A 42 -12.09 16.24 -11.25
C LYS A 42 -10.69 15.82 -10.82
N ARG A 43 -9.78 15.76 -11.79
CA ARG A 43 -8.44 15.17 -11.65
C ARG A 43 -7.55 15.79 -10.56
N GLU A 44 -7.82 17.03 -10.18
CA GLU A 44 -7.06 17.74 -9.14
C GLU A 44 -7.54 17.41 -7.71
N LEU A 45 -8.66 16.69 -7.56
CA LEU A 45 -9.18 16.33 -6.24
C LEU A 45 -8.48 15.12 -5.63
N TYR A 46 -7.98 14.19 -6.44
CA TYR A 46 -7.48 12.91 -5.96
C TYR A 46 -6.19 12.51 -6.68
N ASP A 47 -5.36 11.76 -5.97
CA ASP A 47 -4.19 11.14 -6.55
C ASP A 47 -4.54 9.86 -7.35
N VAL A 48 -5.52 9.10 -6.85
CA VAL A 48 -5.93 7.80 -7.37
C VAL A 48 -7.45 7.71 -7.44
N TYR A 49 -7.96 7.28 -8.59
CA TYR A 49 -9.37 6.98 -8.83
C TYR A 49 -9.58 5.48 -9.01
N VAL A 50 -10.57 4.91 -8.33
CA VAL A 50 -10.92 3.49 -8.41
C VAL A 50 -12.35 3.36 -8.92
N ASP A 51 -12.52 2.70 -10.07
CA ASP A 51 -13.83 2.41 -10.66
C ASP A 51 -13.95 0.94 -11.02
N ASN A 52 -14.79 0.21 -10.28
CA ASN A 52 -15.05 -1.21 -10.49
C ASN A 52 -13.76 -2.03 -10.70
N GLN A 53 -12.83 -1.93 -9.73
CA GLN A 53 -11.49 -2.54 -9.73
C GLN A 53 -10.47 -1.93 -10.71
N ASN A 54 -10.88 -0.99 -11.57
CA ASN A 54 -9.93 -0.24 -12.39
C ASN A 54 -9.33 0.89 -11.58
N VAL A 55 -8.05 0.76 -11.26
CA VAL A 55 -7.27 1.80 -10.58
C VAL A 55 -6.63 2.68 -11.65
N LYS A 56 -6.83 4.00 -11.54
CA LYS A 56 -6.31 5.00 -12.47
C LYS A 56 -5.68 6.13 -11.67
N THR A 57 -4.66 6.75 -12.25
CA THR A 57 -4.09 8.01 -11.77
C THR A 57 -3.84 8.93 -12.96
N HIS A 58 -3.81 10.23 -12.70
CA HIS A 58 -3.39 11.25 -13.67
C HIS A 58 -1.98 11.75 -13.39
N HIS A 59 -1.35 11.33 -12.29
CA HIS A 59 -0.02 11.76 -11.90
C HIS A 59 1.04 10.80 -12.43
N ASP A 60 1.98 11.33 -13.22
CA ASP A 60 3.03 10.54 -13.87
C ASP A 60 3.92 9.77 -12.87
N HIS A 61 4.16 10.34 -11.68
CA HIS A 61 4.98 9.71 -10.64
C HIS A 61 4.30 8.48 -10.00
N LEU A 62 2.96 8.42 -10.02
CA LEU A 62 2.18 7.29 -9.49
C LEU A 62 1.90 6.21 -10.53
N GLN A 63 1.99 6.51 -11.83
CA GLN A 63 1.77 5.51 -12.91
C GLN A 63 2.61 4.23 -12.76
N PRO A 64 3.90 4.28 -12.37
CA PRO A 64 4.69 3.07 -12.16
C PRO A 64 4.11 2.15 -11.07
N LEU A 65 3.48 2.72 -10.03
CA LEU A 65 2.90 1.97 -8.91
C LEU A 65 1.68 1.14 -9.31
N LEU A 66 1.03 1.47 -10.43
CA LEU A 66 -0.10 0.70 -10.95
C LEU A 66 0.32 -0.55 -11.73
N LYS A 67 1.63 -0.75 -11.98
CA LYS A 67 2.13 -1.89 -12.74
C LYS A 67 2.30 -3.10 -11.82
N ILE A 68 1.46 -4.11 -12.03
CA ILE A 68 1.55 -5.40 -11.33
C ILE A 68 2.92 -6.05 -11.57
N ASN A 69 3.68 -6.23 -10.49
CA ASN A 69 5.00 -6.83 -10.54
C ASN A 69 5.01 -8.30 -10.04
N SER A 70 6.21 -8.86 -9.87
CA SER A 70 6.38 -10.26 -9.43
C SER A 70 5.96 -10.46 -7.97
N ALA A 71 6.28 -9.51 -7.10
CA ALA A 71 5.93 -9.52 -5.68
C ALA A 71 4.42 -9.38 -5.46
N ASP A 72 3.72 -8.60 -6.27
CA ASP A 72 2.25 -8.50 -6.21
C ASP A 72 1.57 -9.83 -6.51
N ARG A 73 2.05 -10.54 -7.53
CA ARG A 73 1.53 -11.86 -7.89
C ARG A 73 1.78 -12.89 -6.78
N GLU A 74 2.94 -12.83 -6.13
CA GLU A 74 3.25 -13.65 -4.96
C GLU A 74 2.30 -13.33 -3.79
N LYS A 75 2.16 -12.05 -3.42
CA LYS A 75 1.25 -11.61 -2.34
C LYS A 75 -0.18 -12.06 -2.61
N TYR A 76 -0.67 -11.86 -3.84
CA TYR A 76 -2.01 -12.27 -4.25
C TYR A 76 -2.22 -13.79 -4.16
N ARG A 77 -1.24 -14.57 -4.62
CA ARG A 77 -1.30 -16.04 -4.49
C ARG A 77 -1.36 -16.47 -3.03
N ARG A 78 -0.47 -15.95 -2.16
CA ARG A 78 -0.47 -16.29 -0.73
C ARG A 78 -1.78 -15.93 -0.04
N LEU A 79 -2.32 -14.76 -0.35
CA LEU A 79 -3.60 -14.34 0.21
C LEU A 79 -4.72 -15.30 -0.20
N ASN A 80 -4.75 -15.72 -1.47
CA ASN A 80 -5.72 -16.71 -1.95
C ASN A 80 -5.55 -18.08 -1.29
N GLU A 81 -4.31 -18.54 -1.08
CA GLU A 81 -4.02 -19.78 -0.37
C GLU A 81 -4.54 -19.72 1.08
N GLN A 82 -4.29 -18.62 1.79
CA GLN A 82 -4.81 -18.39 3.15
C GLN A 82 -6.34 -18.33 3.18
N ARG A 83 -6.95 -17.65 2.20
CA ARG A 83 -8.40 -17.59 2.05
C ARG A 83 -9.01 -18.98 1.81
N GLN A 84 -8.38 -19.82 0.98
CA GLN A 84 -8.83 -21.19 0.76
C GLN A 84 -8.72 -22.04 2.03
N MET A 85 -7.65 -21.90 2.81
CA MET A 85 -7.51 -22.57 4.11
C MET A 85 -8.58 -22.13 5.11
N LEU A 86 -8.91 -20.83 5.12
CA LEU A 86 -9.98 -20.28 5.95
C LEU A 86 -11.33 -20.94 5.64
N LEU A 87 -11.70 -20.97 4.36
CA LEU A 87 -12.95 -21.58 3.90
C LEU A 87 -12.98 -23.09 4.21
N TYR A 88 -11.87 -23.80 4.02
CA TYR A 88 -11.78 -25.22 4.38
C TYR A 88 -11.96 -25.45 5.89
N SER A 89 -11.39 -24.58 6.75
CA SER A 89 -11.56 -24.69 8.20
C SER A 89 -13.01 -24.50 8.65
N GLN A 90 -13.75 -23.58 8.01
CA GLN A 90 -15.16 -23.34 8.28
C GLN A 90 -16.05 -24.55 7.91
N GLU A 91 -15.69 -25.28 6.85
CA GLU A 91 -16.40 -26.51 6.45
C GLU A 91 -16.18 -27.67 7.45
N VAL A 92 -15.10 -27.64 8.23
CA VAL A 92 -14.69 -28.75 9.12
C VAL A 92 -15.02 -28.47 10.60
N GLU A 93 -14.98 -27.21 11.06
CA GLU A 93 -15.25 -26.81 12.44
C GLU A 93 -16.53 -25.97 12.54
N GLU A 94 -17.64 -26.59 12.96
CA GLU A 94 -18.97 -25.94 13.07
C GLU A 94 -19.06 -24.78 14.08
N ASP A 95 -18.06 -24.63 14.98
CA ASP A 95 -18.00 -23.57 16.01
C ASP A 95 -16.95 -22.46 15.71
N TYR A 96 -16.21 -22.56 14.60
CA TYR A 96 -15.21 -21.57 14.21
C TYR A 96 -15.76 -20.67 13.09
N ASN A 97 -16.07 -19.41 13.41
CA ASN A 97 -16.56 -18.42 12.43
C ASN A 97 -15.53 -17.31 12.18
N PRO A 98 -14.40 -17.60 11.52
CA PRO A 98 -13.41 -16.59 11.21
C PRO A 98 -13.88 -15.69 10.06
N CYS A 99 -13.71 -14.38 10.21
CA CYS A 99 -14.14 -13.40 9.22
C CYS A 99 -13.09 -13.24 8.10
N GLU A 100 -13.52 -13.23 6.83
CA GLU A 100 -12.62 -12.90 5.70
C GLU A 100 -12.01 -11.49 5.86
N GLU A 101 -12.75 -10.56 6.47
CA GLU A 101 -12.25 -9.22 6.75
C GLU A 101 -11.06 -9.25 7.72
N ASP A 102 -11.12 -10.07 8.78
CA ASP A 102 -10.01 -10.23 9.73
C ASP A 102 -8.77 -10.79 9.02
N LEU A 103 -8.96 -11.76 8.10
CA LEU A 103 -7.88 -12.28 7.28
C LEU A 103 -7.22 -11.17 6.45
N PHE A 104 -8.00 -10.32 5.79
CA PHE A 104 -7.45 -9.22 5.00
C PHE A 104 -6.72 -8.21 5.87
N VAL A 105 -7.31 -7.81 7.00
CA VAL A 105 -6.69 -6.87 7.94
C VAL A 105 -5.36 -7.42 8.44
N LEU A 106 -5.32 -8.68 8.89
CA LEU A 106 -4.10 -9.31 9.38
C LEU A 106 -3.03 -9.44 8.28
N PHE A 107 -3.42 -9.83 7.08
CA PHE A 107 -2.49 -9.97 5.95
C PHE A 107 -1.80 -8.64 5.63
N PHE A 108 -2.57 -7.55 5.45
CA PHE A 108 -1.98 -6.25 5.14
C PHE A 108 -1.22 -5.66 6.33
N LEU A 109 -1.66 -5.91 7.57
CA LEU A 109 -0.94 -5.51 8.77
C LEU A 109 0.43 -6.20 8.86
N GLU A 110 0.51 -7.51 8.60
CA GLU A 110 1.76 -8.27 8.59
C GLU A 110 2.72 -7.71 7.52
N GLN A 111 2.20 -7.44 6.32
CA GLN A 111 2.99 -6.86 5.23
C GLN A 111 3.55 -5.49 5.60
N ASN A 112 2.74 -4.61 6.19
CA ASN A 112 3.18 -3.30 6.65
C ASN A 112 4.23 -3.42 7.76
N ASN A 113 3.99 -4.27 8.77
CA ASN A 113 4.92 -4.49 9.87
C ASN A 113 6.27 -4.99 9.36
N ARG A 114 6.26 -5.90 8.39
CA ARG A 114 7.47 -6.45 7.79
C ARG A 114 8.29 -5.38 7.06
N ILE A 115 7.63 -4.51 6.30
CA ILE A 115 8.29 -3.36 5.64
C ILE A 115 8.95 -2.47 6.70
N PHE A 116 8.18 -1.96 7.66
CA PHE A 116 8.71 -1.02 8.65
C PHE A 116 9.77 -1.64 9.55
N GLN A 117 9.62 -2.90 9.94
CA GLN A 117 10.62 -3.60 10.73
C GLN A 117 11.96 -3.64 9.99
N THR A 118 11.97 -4.08 8.72
CA THR A 118 13.20 -4.10 7.92
C THR A 118 13.80 -2.70 7.73
N LEU A 119 12.97 -1.69 7.44
CA LEU A 119 13.45 -0.32 7.27
C LEU A 119 14.09 0.24 8.55
N LEU A 120 13.48 -0.01 9.70
CA LEU A 120 14.01 0.42 10.99
C LEU A 120 15.30 -0.32 11.37
N GLU A 121 15.35 -1.63 11.14
CA GLU A 121 16.56 -2.43 11.34
C GLU A 121 17.73 -1.94 10.48
N VAL A 122 17.48 -1.65 9.20
CA VAL A 122 18.49 -1.09 8.28
C VAL A 122 18.89 0.32 8.71
N SER A 123 17.94 1.17 9.11
CA SER A 123 18.27 2.54 9.57
C SER A 123 19.15 2.56 10.82
N ALA A 124 19.10 1.50 11.63
CA ALA A 124 19.92 1.30 12.81
C ALA A 124 21.24 0.56 12.52
N SER A 125 21.45 0.06 11.29
CA SER A 125 22.69 -0.61 10.91
C SER A 125 23.83 0.40 10.74
N GLN A 126 25.07 -0.09 10.72
CA GLN A 126 26.25 0.76 10.59
C GLN A 126 26.35 1.43 9.22
N ASP A 127 25.96 0.73 8.17
CA ASP A 127 26.08 1.16 6.77
C ASP A 127 24.79 1.79 6.22
N LYS A 128 23.64 1.57 6.88
CA LYS A 128 22.32 2.07 6.50
C LYS A 128 21.93 1.74 5.06
N THR A 129 22.36 0.59 4.56
CA THR A 129 22.18 0.21 3.15
C THR A 129 20.93 -0.64 2.96
N LEU A 130 19.96 -0.15 2.19
CA LEU A 130 18.79 -0.91 1.79
C LEU A 130 19.06 -1.63 0.47
N THR A 131 19.23 -2.96 0.53
CA THR A 131 19.62 -3.79 -0.61
C THR A 131 18.41 -4.42 -1.32
N ALA A 132 18.65 -5.03 -2.48
CA ALA A 132 17.65 -5.83 -3.17
C ALA A 132 17.18 -7.04 -2.34
N GLU A 133 18.03 -7.58 -1.47
CA GLU A 133 17.66 -8.66 -0.55
C GLU A 133 16.69 -8.15 0.52
N HIS A 134 16.95 -6.97 1.09
CA HIS A 134 16.00 -6.33 2.02
C HIS A 134 14.65 -6.08 1.35
N ALA A 135 14.63 -5.58 0.10
CA ALA A 135 13.38 -5.36 -0.64
C ALA A 135 12.57 -6.66 -0.83
N ARG A 136 13.21 -7.74 -1.30
CA ARG A 136 12.56 -9.07 -1.36
C ARG A 136 12.13 -9.57 0.02
N GLY A 137 12.97 -9.31 1.01
CA GLY A 137 12.74 -9.58 2.42
C GLY A 137 11.53 -8.84 2.98
N MET A 138 11.11 -7.72 2.39
CA MET A 138 9.88 -6.99 2.72
C MET A 138 8.65 -7.47 1.92
N GLY A 139 8.84 -8.40 0.98
CA GLY A 139 7.79 -8.81 0.03
C GLY A 139 7.56 -7.79 -1.09
N LEU A 140 8.60 -7.05 -1.46
CA LEU A 140 8.61 -6.06 -2.56
C LEU A 140 9.48 -6.53 -3.72
N ASP A 141 9.18 -6.06 -4.92
CA ASP A 141 10.02 -6.20 -6.09
C ASP A 141 11.11 -5.11 -6.05
N PRO A 142 12.41 -5.46 -6.00
CA PRO A 142 13.46 -4.46 -5.85
C PRO A 142 13.47 -3.40 -6.96
N GLN A 143 13.06 -3.76 -8.17
CA GLN A 143 13.05 -2.84 -9.31
C GLN A 143 11.69 -2.18 -9.49
N GLY A 144 10.63 -2.98 -9.43
CA GLY A 144 9.24 -2.52 -9.61
C GLY A 144 8.78 -1.57 -8.51
N ASP A 145 9.17 -1.83 -7.26
CA ASP A 145 8.74 -1.06 -6.09
C ASP A 145 9.78 -0.02 -5.64
N ARG A 146 10.75 0.29 -6.51
CA ARG A 146 11.82 1.24 -6.18
C ARG A 146 11.26 2.64 -5.88
N SER A 147 10.32 3.13 -6.68
CA SER A 147 9.67 4.44 -6.45
C SER A 147 8.86 4.44 -5.16
N PHE A 148 8.07 3.39 -4.93
CA PHE A 148 7.33 3.21 -3.68
C PHE A 148 8.25 3.29 -2.45
N LEU A 149 9.39 2.60 -2.49
CA LEU A 149 10.37 2.66 -1.39
C LEU A 149 10.93 4.07 -1.19
N MET A 150 11.24 4.80 -2.27
CA MET A 150 11.73 6.18 -2.14
C MET A 150 10.67 7.09 -1.51
N ASP A 151 9.43 7.03 -1.98
CA ASP A 151 8.32 7.82 -1.48
C ASP A 151 8.06 7.50 0.02
N LEU A 152 8.16 6.23 0.38
CA LEU A 152 7.98 5.77 1.76
C LEU A 152 9.10 6.29 2.68
N LEU A 153 10.36 6.23 2.23
CA LEU A 153 11.49 6.74 3.00
C LEU A 153 11.40 8.25 3.22
N GLU A 154 10.99 9.00 2.20
CA GLU A 154 10.76 10.44 2.27
C GLU A 154 9.62 10.77 3.23
N ALA A 155 8.46 10.11 3.08
CA ALA A 155 7.27 10.36 3.89
C ALA A 155 7.51 10.10 5.39
N TYR A 156 8.30 9.08 5.75
CA TYR A 156 8.60 8.72 7.13
C TYR A 156 9.94 9.29 7.65
N GLY A 157 10.69 10.03 6.83
CA GLY A 157 11.99 10.59 7.20
C GLY A 157 13.02 9.52 7.59
N ILE A 158 13.00 8.36 6.93
CA ILE A 158 13.90 7.24 7.23
C ILE A 158 15.19 7.41 6.41
N ASP A 159 16.31 7.67 7.10
CA ASP A 159 17.63 7.89 6.51
C ASP A 159 18.34 6.56 6.20
N VAL A 160 18.15 6.07 4.96
CA VAL A 160 18.84 4.88 4.41
C VAL A 160 19.27 5.11 2.97
N MET A 161 20.36 4.45 2.56
CA MET A 161 20.86 4.47 1.18
C MET A 161 20.30 3.29 0.40
N LEU A 162 19.49 3.57 -0.63
CA LEU A 162 18.95 2.52 -1.51
C LEU A 162 20.01 2.04 -2.49
N VAL A 163 20.51 0.82 -2.29
CA VAL A 163 21.48 0.13 -3.18
C VAL A 163 20.82 -1.12 -3.74
N ILE A 164 19.94 -0.89 -4.71
CA ILE A 164 19.34 -1.97 -5.49
C ILE A 164 20.11 -2.03 -6.80
N ASP A 165 20.93 -3.07 -6.95
CA ASP A 165 21.73 -3.27 -8.16
C ASP A 165 20.83 -3.20 -9.39
N ASN A 166 21.13 -2.25 -10.27
CA ASN A 166 20.67 -2.35 -11.65
C ASN A 166 21.41 -3.57 -12.21
N PRO A 167 20.73 -4.60 -12.76
CA PRO A 167 21.44 -5.54 -13.61
C PRO A 167 22.03 -4.70 -14.75
N CYS A 168 23.34 -4.47 -14.68
CA CYS A 168 24.07 -3.84 -15.77
C CYS A 168 23.85 -4.68 -17.02
N CYS A 169 23.22 -4.05 -18.02
CA CYS A 169 23.26 -4.37 -19.45
C CYS A 169 22.70 -5.74 -19.89
#